data_AF-A0A7C7V4P8-F1
#
_entry.id   AF-A0A7C7V4P8-F1
#
_cell.length_a   1.000
_cell.length_b   1.000
_cell.length_c   1.000
_cell.angle_alpha   90.00
_cell.angle_beta   90.00
_cell.angle_gamma   90.00
#
_symmetry.space_group_name_H-M   'P 1'
#
loop_
_entity.id
_entity.type
_entity.pdbx_description
1 polymer ?
#
loop_
_entity_poly.entity_id
_entity_poly.type
_entity_poly.pdbx_seq_one_letter_code
_entity_poly.pdbx_strand_id
1 'polypeptide(L)'
;MEYEIRSCTRRCAATDRELAPGEAFYSVLVQQGAELVRKDYSEQGWQGPPEGAIGWWKSRMPDPRTGKPTWAPNDVMLDLLEQLAEQPEKADMRFVLALLLVRRRVVRHDESLCDPQGGEVMVLCCPRRQTTYRVPVVMPDETRTQQIQDELAKLLFTGAT
;
A
#
# COMPACT_ATOMS: atom_id res chain seq x y z
N MET A 1 5.78 -16.60 -12.68
CA MET A 1 6.80 -16.85 -11.64
C MET A 1 6.18 -16.41 -10.33
N GLU A 2 5.90 -17.33 -9.42
CA GLU A 2 5.51 -16.98 -8.06
C GLU A 2 6.78 -16.70 -7.27
N TYR A 3 6.92 -15.47 -6.78
CA TYR A 3 8.03 -15.10 -5.91
C TYR A 3 7.55 -15.14 -4.46
N GLU A 4 8.08 -16.08 -3.67
CA GLU A 4 7.82 -16.10 -2.23
C GLU A 4 8.68 -15.06 -1.51
N ILE A 5 8.08 -13.90 -1.21
CA ILE A 5 8.74 -12.86 -0.43
C ILE A 5 8.51 -13.13 1.06
N ARG A 6 9.58 -13.41 1.80
CA ARG A 6 9.54 -13.65 3.25
C ARG A 6 9.02 -12.42 4.03
N SER A 7 8.42 -12.69 5.19
CA SER A 7 8.03 -11.65 6.15
C SER A 7 9.23 -10.85 6.66
N CYS A 8 8.96 -9.69 7.26
CA CYS A 8 9.97 -8.89 7.95
C CYS A 8 10.75 -9.75 8.97
N THR A 9 12.08 -9.68 8.92
CA THR A 9 13.01 -10.41 9.79
C THR A 9 13.02 -9.85 11.21
N ARG A 10 12.59 -8.60 11.37
CA ARG A 10 12.62 -7.81 12.61
C ARG A 10 14.02 -7.63 13.23
N ARG A 11 15.07 -7.94 12.48
CA ARG A 11 16.47 -7.77 12.88
C ARG A 11 17.24 -7.02 11.80
N CYS A 12 18.10 -6.11 12.21
CA CYS A 12 18.98 -5.38 11.31
C CYS A 12 20.04 -6.32 10.73
N ALA A 13 20.10 -6.47 9.41
CA ALA A 13 21.05 -7.35 8.74
C ALA A 13 22.51 -6.89 8.84
N ALA A 14 22.76 -5.61 9.18
CA ALA A 14 24.11 -5.08 9.37
C ALA A 14 24.66 -5.28 10.79
N THR A 15 23.80 -5.21 11.81
CA THR A 15 24.22 -5.21 13.22
C THR A 15 23.66 -6.39 14.02
N ASP A 16 22.81 -7.21 13.41
CA ASP A 16 22.04 -8.30 14.02
C ASP A 16 21.17 -7.87 15.23
N ARG A 17 20.99 -6.58 15.51
CA ARG A 17 20.09 -6.18 16.61
C ARG A 17 18.62 -6.28 16.21
N GLU A 18 17.76 -6.47 17.21
CA GLU A 18 16.32 -6.34 17.02
C GLU A 18 15.92 -4.89 16.68
N LEU A 19 14.94 -4.75 15.80
CA LEU A 19 14.31 -3.48 15.46
C LEU A 19 13.21 -3.19 16.48
N ALA A 20 13.29 -2.03 17.14
CA ALA A 20 12.39 -1.68 18.23
C ALA A 20 10.98 -1.33 17.72
N PRO A 21 9.93 -1.50 18.54
CA PRO A 21 8.59 -1.00 18.26
C PRO A 21 8.60 0.48 17.85
N GLY A 22 7.94 0.82 16.75
CA GLY A 22 7.89 2.19 16.23
C GLY A 22 9.17 2.67 15.55
N GLU A 23 10.25 1.88 15.50
CA GLU A 23 11.49 2.25 14.83
C GLU A 23 11.31 2.29 13.31
N ALA A 24 11.87 3.30 12.65
CA ALA A 24 11.96 3.30 11.19
C ALA A 24 13.06 2.33 10.73
N PHE A 25 12.81 1.65 9.61
CA PHE A 25 13.74 0.66 9.05
C PHE A 25 13.60 0.61 7.53
N TYR A 26 14.60 0.04 6.87
CA TYR A 26 14.63 -0.18 5.43
C TYR A 26 14.59 -1.67 5.14
N SER A 27 13.77 -2.07 4.18
CA SER A 27 13.76 -3.42 3.64
C SER A 27 14.29 -3.39 2.22
N VAL A 28 15.07 -4.40 1.86
CA VAL A 28 15.55 -4.61 0.49
C VAL A 28 15.33 -6.05 0.07
N LEU A 29 14.97 -6.21 -1.19
CA LEU A 29 14.94 -7.50 -1.88
C LEU A 29 16.19 -7.64 -2.73
N VAL A 30 16.96 -8.69 -2.48
CA VAL A 30 18.16 -9.04 -3.24
C VAL A 30 18.01 -10.42 -3.85
N GLN A 31 18.45 -10.57 -5.09
CA GLN A 31 18.55 -11.88 -5.73
C GLN A 31 19.77 -12.61 -5.19
N GLN A 32 19.58 -13.80 -4.63
CA GLN A 32 20.67 -14.69 -4.21
C GLN A 32 20.52 -16.02 -4.94
N GLY A 33 21.24 -16.18 -6.05
CA GLY A 33 21.07 -17.32 -6.94
C GLY A 33 19.66 -17.33 -7.54
N ALA A 34 18.89 -18.39 -7.29
CA ALA A 34 17.50 -18.51 -7.71
C ALA A 34 16.49 -17.91 -6.70
N GLU A 35 16.93 -17.58 -5.48
CA GLU A 35 16.05 -17.12 -4.41
C GLU A 35 15.99 -15.59 -4.29
N LEU A 36 14.83 -15.11 -3.87
CA LEU A 36 14.56 -13.70 -3.59
C LEU A 36 14.58 -13.49 -2.07
N VAL A 37 15.63 -12.85 -1.57
CA VAL A 37 15.88 -12.73 -0.13
C VAL A 37 15.57 -11.31 0.33
N ARG A 38 14.72 -11.21 1.34
CA ARG A 38 14.48 -9.95 2.07
C ARG A 38 15.52 -9.76 3.16
N LYS A 39 16.12 -8.56 3.22
CA LYS A 39 16.94 -8.09 4.34
C LYS A 39 16.35 -6.81 4.90
N ASP A 40 16.31 -6.69 6.22
CA ASP A 40 15.85 -5.48 6.91
C ASP A 40 17.03 -4.81 7.61
N TYR A 41 17.08 -3.48 7.62
CA TYR A 41 18.16 -2.67 8.17
C TYR A 41 17.56 -1.57 9.04
N SER A 42 18.13 -1.34 10.22
CA SER A 42 17.82 -0.14 10.99
C SER A 42 18.24 1.11 10.21
N GLU A 43 17.70 2.29 10.55
CA GLU A 43 18.15 3.55 9.92
C GLU A 43 19.66 3.74 10.02
N GLN A 44 20.26 3.40 11.18
CA GLN A 44 21.70 3.49 11.38
C GLN A 44 22.49 2.46 10.54
N GLY A 45 21.94 1.27 10.32
CA GLY A 45 22.59 0.20 9.56
C GLY A 45 22.40 0.31 8.05
N TRP A 46 21.54 1.23 7.59
CA TRP A 46 21.22 1.40 6.19
C TRP A 46 22.26 2.31 5.50
N GLN A 47 22.92 1.77 4.47
CA GLN A 47 23.90 2.51 3.66
C GLN A 47 23.37 2.81 2.24
N GLY A 48 22.06 2.64 2.03
CA GLY A 48 21.46 2.62 0.70
C GLY A 48 21.26 1.21 0.15
N PRO A 49 20.54 1.08 -0.97
CA PRO A 49 20.32 -0.22 -1.60
C PRO A 49 21.65 -0.80 -2.11
N PRO A 50 21.99 -2.05 -1.75
CA PRO A 50 23.16 -2.74 -2.29
C PRO A 50 23.04 -2.97 -3.81
N GLU A 51 24.18 -3.22 -4.45
CA GLU A 51 24.22 -3.66 -5.85
C GLU A 51 23.43 -4.97 -6.01
N GLY A 52 22.64 -5.06 -7.10
CA GLY A 52 21.74 -6.20 -7.34
C GLY A 52 20.45 -6.18 -6.51
N ALA A 53 20.14 -5.08 -5.81
CA ALA A 53 18.82 -4.88 -5.21
C ALA A 53 17.74 -4.80 -6.31
N ILE A 54 16.72 -5.65 -6.19
CA ILE A 54 15.54 -5.64 -7.05
C ILE A 54 14.63 -4.46 -6.68
N GLY A 55 14.57 -4.14 -5.40
CA GLY A 55 13.78 -3.03 -4.88
C GLY A 55 13.97 -2.88 -3.37
N TRP A 56 13.65 -1.70 -2.87
CA TRP A 56 13.73 -1.37 -1.45
C TRP A 56 12.61 -0.42 -1.05
N TRP A 57 12.27 -0.42 0.23
CA TRP A 57 11.27 0.49 0.79
C TRP A 57 11.59 0.83 2.25
N LYS A 58 11.18 2.03 2.66
CA LYS A 58 11.21 2.44 4.07
C LYS A 58 9.91 2.00 4.76
N SER A 59 10.00 1.60 6.02
CA SER A 59 8.85 1.18 6.82
C SER A 59 9.06 1.53 8.29
N ARG A 60 8.02 1.35 9.10
CA ARG A 60 8.08 1.51 10.55
C ARG A 60 7.67 0.22 11.22
N MET A 61 8.43 -0.21 12.23
CA MET A 61 8.14 -1.44 12.97
C MET A 61 6.81 -1.27 13.71
N PRO A 62 5.87 -2.22 13.59
CA PRO A 62 4.59 -2.13 14.30
C PRO A 62 4.82 -2.00 15.81
N ASP A 63 4.21 -0.99 16.44
CA ASP A 63 4.19 -0.88 17.89
C ASP A 63 2.92 -1.55 18.44
N PRO A 64 3.02 -2.64 19.22
CA PRO A 64 1.85 -3.32 19.76
C PRO A 64 1.03 -2.45 20.72
N ARG A 65 1.60 -1.35 21.24
CA ARG A 65 0.91 -0.39 22.10
C ARG A 65 0.09 0.62 21.31
N THR A 66 0.42 0.83 20.04
CA THR A 66 -0.40 1.66 19.16
C THR A 66 -1.58 0.83 18.68
N GLY A 67 -2.80 1.23 19.07
CA GLY A 67 -4.01 0.65 18.50
C GLY A 67 -3.97 0.79 16.97
N LYS A 68 -4.37 -0.26 16.24
CA LYS A 68 -4.51 -0.15 14.79
C LYS A 68 -5.62 0.88 14.52
N PRO A 69 -5.38 1.90 13.67
CA PRO A 69 -6.44 2.80 13.27
C PRO A 69 -7.63 2.01 12.73
N THR A 70 -8.79 2.17 13.37
CA THR A 70 -10.03 1.54 12.92
C THR A 70 -10.59 2.39 11.81
N TRP A 71 -10.33 1.95 10.58
CA TRP A 71 -11.01 2.47 9.42
C TRP A 71 -12.52 2.24 9.51
N ALA A 72 -13.25 3.06 8.76
CA ALA A 72 -14.67 2.96 8.57
C ALA A 72 -15.07 1.55 8.06
N PRO A 73 -16.32 1.15 8.30
CA PRO A 73 -16.87 -0.06 7.73
C PRO A 73 -16.66 -0.11 6.22
N ASN A 74 -16.45 -1.31 5.68
CA ASN A 74 -16.18 -1.49 4.25
C ASN A 74 -17.29 -0.88 3.36
N ASP A 75 -18.55 -0.89 3.81
CA ASP A 75 -19.66 -0.29 3.05
C ASP A 75 -19.51 1.22 2.89
N VAL A 76 -19.10 1.92 3.95
CA VAL A 76 -18.84 3.39 3.91
C VAL A 76 -17.69 3.70 2.95
N MET A 77 -16.65 2.87 2.93
CA MET A 77 -15.54 3.03 1.99
C MET A 77 -15.97 2.77 0.54
N LEU A 78 -16.87 1.81 0.30
CA LEU A 78 -17.43 1.52 -1.01
C LEU A 78 -18.36 2.64 -1.49
N ASP A 79 -19.17 3.21 -0.60
CA ASP A 79 -19.99 4.39 -0.91
C ASP A 79 -19.10 5.58 -1.34
N LEU A 80 -17.99 5.82 -0.62
CA LEU A 80 -17.04 6.85 -1.01
C LEU A 80 -16.39 6.56 -2.38
N LEU A 81 -16.05 5.30 -2.67
CA LEU A 81 -15.49 4.90 -3.97
C LEU A 81 -16.46 5.22 -5.13
N GLU A 82 -17.75 4.97 -4.92
CA GLU A 82 -18.81 5.26 -5.88
C GLU A 82 -19.05 6.77 -6.01
N GLN A 83 -19.09 7.51 -4.89
CA GLN A 83 -19.24 8.97 -4.91
C GLN A 83 -18.07 9.67 -5.63
N LEU A 84 -16.83 9.17 -5.47
CA LEU A 84 -15.67 9.70 -6.17
C LEU A 84 -15.69 9.40 -7.68
N ALA A 85 -16.57 8.52 -8.16
CA ALA A 85 -16.72 8.28 -9.60
C ALA A 85 -17.26 9.50 -10.36
N GLU A 86 -18.07 10.30 -9.69
CA GLU A 86 -18.68 11.52 -10.23
C GLU A 86 -17.78 12.76 -10.09
N GLN A 87 -16.54 12.60 -9.62
CA GLN A 87 -15.56 13.67 -9.36
C GLN A 87 -14.23 13.40 -10.09
N PRO A 88 -14.14 13.65 -11.40
CA PRO A 88 -12.92 13.40 -12.19
C PRO A 88 -11.67 14.09 -11.65
N GLU A 89 -11.82 15.25 -11.01
CA GLU A 89 -10.74 16.01 -10.38
C GLU A 89 -10.14 15.31 -9.13
N LYS A 90 -10.81 14.27 -8.62
CA LYS A 90 -10.35 13.43 -7.50
C LYS A 90 -10.05 11.99 -7.95
N ALA A 91 -9.73 11.79 -9.23
CA ALA A 91 -9.41 10.47 -9.76
C ALA A 91 -8.19 9.83 -9.05
N ASP A 92 -7.21 10.64 -8.64
CA ASP A 92 -6.05 10.20 -7.84
C ASP A 92 -6.48 9.63 -6.47
N MET A 93 -7.37 10.33 -5.76
CA MET A 93 -7.93 9.88 -4.49
C MET A 93 -8.77 8.62 -4.66
N ARG A 94 -9.59 8.55 -5.72
CA ARG A 94 -10.38 7.35 -6.05
C ARG A 94 -9.48 6.15 -6.30
N PHE A 95 -8.39 6.35 -7.03
CA PHE A 95 -7.40 5.31 -7.29
C PHE A 95 -6.71 4.83 -5.99
N VAL A 96 -6.27 5.74 -5.13
CA VAL A 96 -5.66 5.39 -3.83
C VAL A 96 -6.65 4.64 -2.92
N LEU A 97 -7.92 5.07 -2.86
CA LEU A 97 -8.96 4.38 -2.11
C LEU A 97 -9.21 2.97 -2.66
N ALA A 98 -9.21 2.81 -3.99
CA ALA A 98 -9.34 1.51 -4.62
C ALA A 98 -8.18 0.56 -4.24
N LEU A 99 -6.94 1.05 -4.24
CA LEU A 99 -5.77 0.29 -3.78
C LEU A 99 -5.90 -0.13 -2.30
N LEU A 100 -6.42 0.76 -1.45
CA LEU A 100 -6.71 0.44 -0.05
C LEU A 100 -7.74 -0.68 0.08
N LEU A 101 -8.81 -0.66 -0.72
CA LEU A 101 -9.84 -1.70 -0.73
C LEU A 101 -9.30 -3.05 -1.23
N VAL A 102 -8.40 -3.05 -2.23
CA VAL A 102 -7.68 -4.26 -2.67
C VAL A 102 -6.79 -4.81 -1.56
N ARG A 103 -5.99 -3.96 -0.92
CA ARG A 103 -5.11 -4.36 0.21
C ARG A 103 -5.90 -4.99 1.36
N ARG A 104 -7.13 -4.53 1.58
CA ARG A 104 -8.06 -5.05 2.59
C ARG A 104 -8.88 -6.25 2.14
N ARG A 105 -8.72 -6.69 0.88
CA ARG A 105 -9.47 -7.79 0.25
C ARG A 105 -10.99 -7.53 0.22
N VAL A 106 -11.41 -6.27 0.16
CA VAL A 106 -12.83 -5.90 0.00
C VAL A 106 -13.24 -6.03 -1.46
N VAL A 107 -12.35 -5.62 -2.36
CA VAL A 107 -12.44 -5.82 -3.81
C VAL A 107 -11.21 -6.61 -4.27
N ARG A 108 -11.31 -7.25 -5.43
CA ARG A 108 -10.20 -7.97 -6.08
C ARG A 108 -9.86 -7.25 -7.38
N HIS A 109 -8.58 -7.02 -7.62
CA HIS A 109 -8.10 -6.61 -8.93
C HIS A 109 -8.23 -7.79 -9.88
N ASP A 110 -8.85 -7.55 -11.03
CA ASP A 110 -9.11 -8.56 -12.05
C ASP A 110 -8.16 -8.38 -13.24
N GLU A 111 -8.20 -7.19 -13.84
CA GLU A 111 -7.35 -6.84 -14.99
C GLU A 111 -7.03 -5.34 -15.04
N SER A 112 -6.04 -4.98 -15.86
CA SER A 112 -5.75 -3.61 -16.27
C SER A 112 -6.06 -3.45 -17.75
N LEU A 113 -6.81 -2.41 -18.10
CA LEU A 113 -7.21 -2.09 -19.47
C LEU A 113 -6.59 -0.76 -19.91
N CYS A 114 -6.36 -0.59 -21.20
CA CYS A 114 -6.10 0.73 -21.77
C CYS A 114 -7.41 1.36 -22.24
N ASP A 115 -7.64 2.62 -21.89
CA ASP A 115 -8.71 3.42 -22.47
C ASP A 115 -8.35 3.91 -23.88
N PRO A 116 -9.32 4.45 -24.66
CA PRO A 116 -9.05 4.96 -26.01
C PRO A 116 -8.06 6.14 -26.08
N GLN A 117 -7.77 6.79 -24.97
CA GLN A 117 -6.82 7.90 -24.85
C GLN A 117 -5.43 7.43 -24.39
N GLY A 118 -5.26 6.13 -24.16
CA GLY A 118 -4.01 5.52 -23.69
C GLY A 118 -3.83 5.52 -22.17
N GLY A 119 -4.85 5.93 -21.40
CA GLY A 119 -4.85 5.84 -19.94
C GLY A 119 -5.07 4.41 -19.45
N GLU A 120 -4.40 4.03 -18.36
CA GLU A 120 -4.64 2.73 -17.72
C GLU A 120 -5.90 2.79 -16.83
N VAL A 121 -6.70 1.73 -16.87
CA VAL A 121 -7.93 1.57 -16.08
C VAL A 121 -7.85 0.25 -15.31
N MET A 122 -7.92 0.34 -14.00
CA MET A 122 -7.95 -0.79 -13.09
C MET A 122 -9.39 -1.33 -12.97
N VAL A 123 -9.57 -2.62 -13.29
CA VAL A 123 -10.86 -3.32 -13.18
C VAL A 123 -10.91 -4.09 -11.88
N LEU A 124 -11.95 -3.83 -11.08
CA LEU A 124 -12.08 -4.36 -9.72
C LEU A 124 -13.41 -5.10 -9.55
N CYS A 125 -13.35 -6.38 -9.20
CA CYS A 125 -14.50 -7.15 -8.81
C CYS A 125 -14.82 -6.91 -7.33
N CYS A 126 -16.06 -6.55 -7.01
CA CYS A 126 -16.57 -6.40 -5.65
C CYS A 126 -17.60 -7.50 -5.35
N PRO A 127 -17.20 -8.62 -4.71
CA PRO A 127 -18.13 -9.71 -4.39
C PRO A 127 -19.28 -9.26 -3.48
N ARG A 128 -19.00 -8.31 -2.57
CA ARG A 128 -19.97 -7.79 -1.59
C ARG A 128 -21.15 -7.08 -2.25
N ARG A 129 -20.91 -6.32 -3.32
CA ARG A 129 -21.95 -5.60 -4.07
C ARG A 129 -22.32 -6.26 -5.39
N GLN A 130 -21.69 -7.39 -5.73
CA GLN A 130 -21.85 -8.07 -7.02
C GLN A 130 -21.68 -7.12 -8.21
N THR A 131 -20.71 -6.21 -8.10
CA THR A 131 -20.46 -5.16 -9.09
C THR A 131 -18.99 -5.14 -9.51
N THR A 132 -18.73 -4.56 -10.67
CA THR A 132 -17.38 -4.33 -11.19
C THR A 132 -17.13 -2.84 -11.30
N TYR A 133 -16.06 -2.36 -10.66
CA TYR A 133 -15.64 -0.97 -10.77
C TYR A 133 -14.53 -0.82 -11.81
N ARG A 134 -14.61 0.26 -12.58
CA ARG A 134 -13.56 0.72 -13.49
C ARG A 134 -12.98 2.00 -12.90
N VAL A 135 -11.71 1.96 -12.49
CA VAL A 135 -11.04 3.07 -11.82
C VAL A 135 -9.84 3.50 -12.66
N PRO A 136 -9.83 4.74 -13.19
CA PRO A 136 -8.65 5.27 -13.88
C PRO A 136 -7.41 5.22 -12.97
N VAL A 137 -6.29 4.79 -13.52
CA VAL A 137 -5.00 4.78 -12.83
C VAL A 137 -4.41 6.18 -12.94
N VAL A 138 -4.50 6.92 -11.84
CA VAL A 138 -3.91 8.25 -11.70
C VAL A 138 -2.94 8.19 -10.53
N MET A 139 -1.65 8.12 -10.84
CA MET A 139 -0.58 8.02 -9.84
C MET A 139 -0.30 9.41 -9.25
N PRO A 140 -0.62 9.65 -7.95
CA PRO A 140 -0.22 10.88 -7.30
C PRO A 140 1.30 10.91 -7.06
N ASP A 141 1.88 12.12 -7.05
CA ASP A 141 3.24 12.30 -6.55
C ASP A 141 3.31 12.08 -5.02
N GLU A 142 4.52 12.12 -4.44
CA GLU A 142 4.72 11.87 -3.00
C GLU A 142 3.96 12.86 -2.11
N THR A 143 3.96 14.15 -2.48
CA THR A 143 3.28 15.20 -1.72
C THR A 143 1.77 14.98 -1.74
N ARG A 144 1.22 14.73 -2.93
CA ARG A 144 -0.20 14.48 -3.13
C ARG A 144 -0.63 13.17 -2.49
N THR A 145 0.22 12.14 -2.52
CA THR A 145 -0.02 10.87 -1.82
C THR A 145 -0.23 11.10 -0.33
N GLN A 146 0.63 11.89 0.31
CA GLN A 146 0.49 12.20 1.73
C GLN A 146 -0.81 12.97 2.02
N GLN A 147 -1.14 13.97 1.20
CA GLN A 147 -2.40 14.72 1.33
C GLN A 147 -3.63 13.81 1.22
N ILE A 148 -3.67 12.93 0.21
CA ILE A 148 -4.76 11.98 0.02
C ILE A 148 -4.87 11.03 1.22
N GLN A 149 -3.75 10.55 1.76
CA GLN A 149 -3.75 9.69 2.94
C GLN A 149 -4.34 10.42 4.15
N ASP A 150 -3.99 11.68 4.37
CA ASP A 150 -4.53 12.51 5.46
C ASP A 150 -6.01 12.82 5.26
N GLU A 151 -6.44 13.09 4.02
CA GLU A 151 -7.86 13.30 3.66
C GLU A 151 -8.69 12.03 3.92
N LEU A 152 -8.24 10.87 3.41
CA LEU A 152 -8.90 9.59 3.64
C LEU A 152 -8.91 9.23 5.13
N ALA A 153 -7.84 9.51 5.86
CA ALA A 153 -7.77 9.34 7.30
C ALA A 153 -8.85 10.16 8.02
N LYS A 154 -9.03 11.44 7.65
CA LYS A 154 -10.07 12.30 8.24
C LYS A 154 -11.48 11.83 7.92
N LEU A 155 -11.73 11.35 6.71
CA LEU A 155 -13.05 10.91 6.26
C LEU A 155 -13.42 9.53 6.79
N LEU A 156 -12.44 8.65 6.94
CA LEU A 156 -12.66 7.22 7.17
C LEU A 156 -12.15 6.72 8.51
N PHE A 157 -11.35 7.45 9.29
CA PHE A 157 -11.09 7.02 10.67
C PHE A 157 -12.25 7.44 11.55
N THR A 158 -12.99 6.44 12.02
CA THR A 158 -13.85 6.61 13.18
C THR A 158 -12.92 6.76 14.38
N GLY A 159 -12.86 7.96 14.96
CA GLY A 159 -12.17 8.18 16.22
C GLY A 159 -12.67 7.17 17.24
N ALA A 160 -11.74 6.49 17.92
CA ALA A 160 -12.08 5.85 19.19
C ALA A 160 -12.48 6.99 20.14
N THR A 161 -13.78 7.23 20.26
CA THR A 161 -14.36 7.95 21.39
C THR A 161 -14.04 7.22 22.69
#